data_AF-A0A6A7LVB8-F1
#
_entry.id   AF-A0A6A7LVB8-F1
#
_cell.length_a   1.000
_cell.length_b   1.000
_cell.length_c   1.000
_cell.angle_alpha   90.00
_cell.angle_beta   90.00
_cell.angle_gamma   90.00
#
_symmetry.space_group_name_H-M   'P 1'
#
loop_
_entity.id
_entity.type
_entity.pdbx_description
1 polymer ?
#
loop_
_entity_poly.entity_id
_entity_poly.type
_entity_poly.pdbx_seq_one_letter_code
_entity_poly.pdbx_strand_id
1 'polypeptide(L)'
;MDITWGQLVAALGGWAVISGAVAGFLSKLLTERLIYKWRREEQALVETLRAQIERSQALFQAAIGSFQAGQAAALEERLSAVQRLWRGVLELRDAFSGVLFFFTILLPSEYDDALRRDDTLAAGVKDLDDELITEKMQRTLDLESDRPLLGEVLWLRFFVYRAFMGRLAHVFSRGKSAGHVEDWRSDPGIKQILSFVLPERDVDAIIGSPPQDVGALQHAVNQLESLILEEISQLASGTRSSQESFQRAKELREVVDRLGPFGVGAAPR
;
A
#
# COMPACT_ATOMS: atom_id res chain seq x y z
N MET A 1 17.98 46.50 98.09
CA MET A 1 17.57 47.06 96.79
C MET A 1 16.18 46.53 96.53
N ASP A 2 15.16 47.35 96.78
CA ASP A 2 13.77 46.93 96.70
C ASP A 2 13.30 47.00 95.26
N ILE A 3 13.16 45.83 94.64
CA ILE A 3 12.65 45.71 93.28
C ILE A 3 11.16 46.02 93.32
N THR A 4 10.78 47.17 92.78
CA THR A 4 9.37 47.57 92.66
C THR A 4 8.63 46.66 91.68
N TRP A 5 7.39 46.27 92.01
CA TRP A 5 6.53 45.38 91.21
C TRP A 5 6.41 45.81 89.73
N GLY A 6 6.46 47.13 89.45
CA GLY A 6 6.47 47.67 88.09
C GLY A 6 7.71 47.26 87.26
N GLN A 7 8.88 47.07 87.88
CA GLN A 7 10.09 46.60 87.20
C GLN A 7 10.00 45.11 86.82
N LEU A 8 9.30 44.30 87.63
CA LEU A 8 9.04 42.88 87.34
C LEU A 8 8.08 42.71 86.14
N VAL A 9 7.00 43.49 86.10
CA VAL A 9 6.05 43.49 84.97
C VAL A 9 6.71 44.00 83.69
N ALA A 10 7.55 45.04 83.77
CA ALA A 10 8.31 45.55 82.63
C ALA A 10 9.33 44.52 82.10
N ALA A 11 10.03 43.80 82.98
CA ALA A 11 10.98 42.75 82.60
C ALA A 11 10.27 41.55 81.92
N LEU A 12 9.11 41.13 82.44
CA LEU A 12 8.31 40.05 81.85
C LEU A 12 7.67 40.46 80.52
N GLY A 13 7.18 41.70 80.41
CA GLY A 13 6.66 42.26 79.16
C GLY A 13 7.74 42.39 78.08
N GLY A 14 8.95 42.84 78.44
CA GLY A 14 10.09 42.89 77.53
C GLY A 14 10.51 41.51 77.02
N TRP A 15 10.49 40.48 77.89
CA TRP A 15 10.80 39.11 77.49
C TRP A 15 9.75 38.50 76.53
N ALA A 16 8.46 38.80 76.70
CA ALA A 16 7.41 38.36 75.79
C ALA A 16 7.56 38.96 74.37
N VAL A 17 7.97 40.22 74.27
CA VAL A 17 8.25 40.87 72.97
C VAL A 17 9.46 40.22 72.30
N ILE A 18 10.53 39.95 73.06
CA ILE A 18 11.75 39.30 72.53
C ILE A 18 11.43 37.86 72.08
N SER A 19 10.70 37.08 72.88
CA SER A 19 10.36 35.70 72.55
C SER A 19 9.42 35.62 71.35
N GLY A 20 8.44 36.53 71.25
CA GLY A 20 7.59 36.66 70.06
C GLY A 20 8.37 37.05 68.80
N ALA A 21 9.33 37.97 68.91
CA ALA A 21 10.19 38.38 67.80
C ALA A 21 11.09 37.22 67.32
N VAL A 22 11.68 36.46 68.26
CA VAL A 22 12.51 35.29 67.93
C VAL A 22 11.67 34.17 67.31
N ALA A 23 10.49 33.88 67.85
CA ALA A 23 9.57 32.89 67.30
C ALA A 23 9.10 33.29 65.89
N GLY A 24 8.76 34.56 65.67
CA GLY A 24 8.41 35.10 64.36
C GLY A 24 9.56 35.00 63.35
N PHE A 25 10.79 35.34 63.78
CA PHE A 25 11.98 35.22 62.94
C PHE A 25 12.30 33.77 62.57
N LEU A 26 12.23 32.83 63.53
CA LEU A 26 12.43 31.41 63.28
C LEU A 26 11.35 30.83 62.36
N SER A 27 10.09 31.19 62.59
CA SER A 27 8.97 30.80 61.72
C SER A 27 9.17 31.30 60.30
N LYS A 28 9.59 32.56 60.14
CA LYS A 28 9.93 33.15 58.84
C LYS A 28 11.06 32.39 58.15
N LEU A 29 12.17 32.11 58.84
CA LEU A 29 13.30 31.36 58.27
C LEU A 29 12.93 29.94 57.86
N LEU A 30 12.13 29.23 58.67
CA LEU A 30 11.66 27.88 58.34
C LEU A 30 10.72 27.92 57.13
N THR A 31 9.80 28.89 57.08
CA THR A 31 8.88 29.08 55.97
C THR A 31 9.63 29.42 54.68
N GLU A 32 10.60 30.32 54.73
CA GLU A 32 11.45 30.67 53.58
C GLU A 32 12.24 29.46 53.06
N ARG A 33 12.80 28.64 53.96
CA ARG A 33 13.51 27.41 53.56
C ARG A 33 12.59 26.38 52.93
N LEU A 34 11.40 26.18 53.48
CA LEU A 34 10.41 25.25 52.93
C LEU A 34 9.92 25.72 51.56
N ILE A 35 9.59 27.00 51.42
CA ILE A 35 9.19 27.60 50.15
C ILE A 35 10.31 27.49 49.11
N TYR A 36 11.57 27.75 49.50
CA TYR A 36 12.70 27.62 48.60
C TYR A 36 12.89 26.18 48.11
N LYS A 37 12.80 25.19 49.02
CA LYS A 37 12.87 23.77 48.66
C LYS A 37 11.75 23.36 47.71
N TRP A 38 10.51 23.70 48.04
CA TRP A 38 9.35 23.40 47.19
C TRP A 38 9.46 24.03 45.81
N ARG A 39 9.84 25.31 45.71
CA ARG A 39 10.05 25.95 44.40
C ARG A 39 11.14 25.27 43.59
N ARG A 40 12.22 24.82 44.23
CA ARG A 40 13.31 24.11 43.55
C ARG A 40 12.87 22.73 43.07
N GLU A 41 12.10 22.00 43.87
CA GLU A 41 11.52 20.71 43.49
C GLU A 41 10.52 20.86 42.33
N GLU A 42 9.66 21.89 42.39
CA GLU A 42 8.71 22.21 41.32
C GLU A 42 9.43 22.57 40.02
N GLN A 43 10.46 23.42 40.08
CA GLN A 43 11.28 23.76 38.92
C GLN A 43 11.99 22.54 38.33
N ALA A 44 12.59 21.70 39.17
CA ALA A 44 13.27 20.48 38.72
C ALA A 44 12.30 19.48 38.08
N LEU A 45 11.08 19.34 38.61
CA LEU A 45 10.03 18.51 38.03
C LEU A 45 9.60 19.06 36.66
N VAL A 46 9.38 20.37 36.55
CA VAL A 46 9.00 21.03 35.29
C VAL A 46 10.09 20.87 34.23
N GLU A 47 11.36 21.05 34.59
CA GLU A 47 12.49 20.83 33.67
C GLU A 47 12.58 19.37 33.22
N THR A 48 12.37 18.42 34.14
CA THR A 48 12.38 16.99 33.82
C THR A 48 11.25 16.63 32.88
N LEU A 49 10.03 17.11 33.14
CA LEU A 49 8.88 16.89 32.27
C LEU A 49 9.08 17.53 30.89
N ARG A 50 9.64 18.74 30.83
CA ARG A 50 10.00 19.38 29.55
C ARG A 50 11.01 18.55 28.77
N ALA A 51 12.10 18.12 29.41
CA ALA A 51 13.11 17.28 28.77
C ALA A 51 12.54 15.94 28.29
N GLN A 52 11.58 15.36 29.03
CA GLN A 52 10.86 14.15 28.60
C GLN A 52 9.95 14.40 27.40
N ILE A 53 9.23 15.52 27.38
CA ILE A 53 8.39 15.93 26.24
C ILE A 53 9.26 16.17 24.99
N GLU A 54 10.37 16.88 25.13
CA GLU A 54 11.29 17.14 24.01
C GLU A 54 11.88 15.83 23.47
N ARG A 55 12.28 14.91 24.37
CA ARG A 55 12.79 13.60 23.99
C ARG A 55 11.73 12.77 23.28
N SER A 56 10.49 12.74 23.79
CA SER A 56 9.41 11.98 23.16
C SER A 56 9.05 12.56 21.80
N GLN A 57 8.99 13.88 21.66
CA GLN A 57 8.79 14.55 20.37
C GLN A 57 9.89 14.21 19.35
N ALA A 58 11.16 14.24 19.77
CA ALA A 58 12.27 13.87 18.89
C ALA A 58 12.17 12.39 18.43
N LEU A 59 11.82 11.48 19.35
CA LEU A 59 11.61 10.07 19.01
C LEU A 59 10.42 9.88 18.06
N PHE A 60 9.33 10.60 18.24
CA PHE A 60 8.19 10.56 17.31
C PHE A 60 8.56 11.08 15.94
N GLN A 61 9.27 12.20 15.85
CA GLN A 61 9.72 12.73 14.57
C GLN A 61 10.67 11.77 13.85
N ALA A 62 11.60 11.14 14.58
CA ALA A 62 12.50 10.12 14.02
C ALA A 62 11.73 8.88 13.55
N ALA A 63 10.75 8.40 14.33
CA ALA A 63 9.91 7.26 13.96
C ALA A 63 9.03 7.55 12.74
N ILE A 64 8.42 8.74 12.68
CA ILE A 64 7.63 9.19 11.52
C ILE A 64 8.52 9.30 10.29
N GLY A 65 9.71 9.89 10.41
CA GLY A 65 10.66 10.01 9.31
C GLY A 65 11.11 8.64 8.78
N SER A 66 11.47 7.71 9.67
CA SER A 66 11.83 6.33 9.29
C SER A 66 10.66 5.58 8.64
N PHE A 67 9.44 5.77 9.15
CA PHE A 67 8.24 5.14 8.58
C PHE A 67 7.95 5.69 7.17
N GLN A 68 8.01 7.02 6.98
CA GLN A 68 7.81 7.66 5.69
C GLN A 68 8.87 7.21 4.67
N ALA A 69 10.15 7.13 5.08
CA ALA A 69 11.22 6.64 4.21
C ALA A 69 11.01 5.18 3.79
N GLY A 70 10.61 4.31 4.74
CA GLY A 70 10.30 2.91 4.44
C GLY A 70 9.09 2.75 3.50
N GLN A 71 8.03 3.54 3.71
CA GLN A 71 6.85 3.55 2.83
C GLN A 71 7.20 4.04 1.42
N ALA A 72 8.01 5.09 1.30
CA ALA A 72 8.44 5.61 0.01
C ALA A 72 9.25 4.57 -0.77
N ALA A 73 10.21 3.89 -0.12
CA ALA A 73 11.01 2.85 -0.74
C ALA A 73 10.16 1.65 -1.19
N ALA A 74 9.23 1.18 -0.33
CA ALA A 74 8.33 0.09 -0.67
C ALA A 74 7.37 0.45 -1.82
N LEU A 75 6.87 1.70 -1.85
CA LEU A 75 6.04 2.20 -2.94
C LEU A 75 6.82 2.27 -4.25
N GLU A 76 8.07 2.75 -4.22
CA GLU A 76 8.93 2.80 -5.40
C GLU A 76 9.18 1.40 -5.98
N GLU A 77 9.50 0.43 -5.12
CA GLU A 77 9.71 -0.97 -5.51
C GLU A 77 8.42 -1.57 -6.13
N ARG A 78 7.28 -1.28 -5.51
CA ARG A 78 5.97 -1.69 -6.03
C ARG A 78 5.64 -1.08 -7.38
N LEU A 79 5.89 0.22 -7.57
CA LEU A 79 5.68 0.90 -8.85
C LEU A 79 6.60 0.32 -9.94
N SER A 80 7.84 -0.03 -9.58
CA SER A 80 8.78 -0.70 -10.48
C SER A 80 8.28 -2.08 -10.92
N ALA A 81 7.75 -2.88 -9.99
CA ALA A 81 7.10 -4.16 -10.30
C ALA A 81 5.89 -3.98 -11.22
N VAL A 82 5.03 -3.01 -10.94
CA VAL A 82 3.87 -2.67 -11.79
C VAL A 82 4.29 -2.30 -13.20
N GLN A 83 5.36 -1.50 -13.36
CA GLN A 83 5.90 -1.15 -14.67
C GLN A 83 6.43 -2.37 -15.44
N ARG A 84 7.11 -3.29 -14.76
CA ARG A 84 7.57 -4.56 -15.37
C ARG A 84 6.40 -5.43 -15.81
N LEU A 85 5.37 -5.56 -14.99
CA LEU A 85 4.16 -6.30 -15.36
C LEU A 85 3.47 -5.68 -16.58
N TRP A 86 3.29 -4.36 -16.60
CA TRP A 86 2.66 -3.70 -17.74
C TRP A 86 3.50 -3.83 -19.02
N ARG A 87 4.83 -3.78 -18.91
CA ARG A 87 5.71 -4.09 -20.04
C ARG A 87 5.47 -5.52 -20.53
N GLY A 88 5.33 -6.50 -19.63
CA GLY A 88 4.99 -7.88 -19.99
C GLY A 88 3.65 -8.00 -20.73
N VAL A 89 2.63 -7.22 -20.34
CA VAL A 89 1.35 -7.13 -21.09
C VAL A 89 1.60 -6.65 -22.52
N LEU A 90 2.36 -5.56 -22.68
CA LEU A 90 2.67 -4.99 -23.99
C LEU A 90 3.51 -5.93 -24.86
N GLU A 91 4.48 -6.63 -24.27
CA GLU A 91 5.32 -7.61 -24.96
C GLU A 91 4.50 -8.81 -25.45
N LEU A 92 3.56 -9.32 -24.64
CA LEU A 92 2.63 -10.37 -25.08
C LEU A 92 1.72 -9.87 -26.21
N ARG A 93 1.20 -8.64 -26.11
CA ARG A 93 0.37 -8.05 -27.16
C ARG A 93 1.12 -7.92 -28.48
N ASP A 94 2.36 -7.44 -28.43
CA ASP A 94 3.21 -7.31 -29.61
C ASP A 94 3.55 -8.68 -30.21
N ALA A 95 3.93 -9.65 -29.37
CA ALA A 95 4.26 -11.00 -29.77
C ALA A 95 3.12 -11.74 -30.48
N PHE A 96 1.86 -11.48 -30.08
CA PHE A 96 0.67 -12.10 -30.66
C PHE A 96 -0.13 -11.14 -31.55
N SER A 97 0.46 -10.00 -31.93
CA SER A 97 -0.22 -8.96 -32.71
C SER A 97 -0.67 -9.48 -34.08
N GLY A 98 0.10 -10.35 -34.73
CA GLY A 98 -0.30 -11.01 -35.98
C GLY A 98 -1.56 -11.87 -35.83
N VAL A 99 -1.68 -12.63 -34.73
CA VAL A 99 -2.85 -13.47 -34.45
C VAL A 99 -4.07 -12.61 -34.16
N LEU A 100 -3.89 -11.57 -33.34
CA LEU A 100 -4.96 -10.60 -33.06
C LEU A 100 -5.45 -9.95 -34.35
N PHE A 101 -4.52 -9.47 -35.18
CA PHE A 101 -4.83 -8.82 -36.45
C PHE A 101 -5.56 -9.75 -37.41
N PHE A 102 -5.13 -11.01 -37.52
CA PHE A 102 -5.77 -12.04 -38.33
C PHE A 102 -7.25 -12.21 -37.96
N PHE A 103 -7.55 -12.44 -36.68
CA PHE A 103 -8.92 -12.63 -36.20
C PHE A 103 -9.76 -11.35 -36.15
N THR A 104 -9.13 -10.17 -36.15
CA THR A 104 -9.84 -8.87 -36.08
C THR A 104 -10.18 -8.31 -37.46
N ILE A 105 -9.60 -8.84 -38.53
CA ILE A 105 -9.85 -8.36 -39.90
C ILE A 105 -10.63 -9.37 -40.73
N LEU A 106 -10.34 -10.66 -40.57
CA LEU A 106 -10.95 -11.69 -41.37
C LEU A 106 -12.24 -12.21 -40.71
N LEU A 107 -13.19 -12.58 -41.54
CA LEU A 107 -14.35 -13.37 -41.11
C LEU A 107 -13.96 -14.84 -40.96
N PRO A 108 -14.66 -15.62 -40.10
CA PRO A 108 -14.38 -17.05 -39.95
C PRO A 108 -14.42 -17.85 -41.26
N SER A 109 -15.27 -17.46 -42.21
CA SER A 109 -15.34 -18.09 -43.54
C SER A 109 -14.12 -17.81 -44.42
N GLU A 110 -13.28 -16.83 -44.08
CA GLU A 110 -12.15 -16.36 -44.87
C GLU A 110 -10.80 -16.89 -44.37
N TYR A 111 -10.75 -17.46 -43.15
CA TYR A 111 -9.49 -17.86 -42.50
C TYR A 111 -8.68 -18.84 -43.34
N ASP A 112 -9.31 -19.91 -43.82
CA ASP A 112 -8.62 -20.97 -44.57
C ASP A 112 -8.10 -20.47 -45.92
N ASP A 113 -8.87 -19.61 -46.59
CA ASP A 113 -8.47 -19.03 -47.88
C ASP A 113 -7.33 -18.03 -47.71
N ALA A 114 -7.34 -17.23 -46.64
CA ALA A 114 -6.24 -16.33 -46.31
C ALA A 114 -4.93 -17.09 -46.07
N LEU A 115 -4.98 -18.24 -45.37
CA LEU A 115 -3.81 -19.08 -45.16
C LEU A 115 -3.29 -19.75 -46.44
N ARG A 116 -4.17 -20.16 -47.35
CA ARG A 116 -3.78 -20.80 -48.62
C ARG A 116 -3.16 -19.84 -49.63
N ARG A 117 -3.58 -18.58 -49.63
CA ARG A 117 -3.15 -17.58 -50.62
C ARG A 117 -1.75 -17.01 -50.38
N ASP A 118 -1.13 -17.29 -49.22
CA ASP A 118 0.16 -16.73 -48.80
C ASP A 118 0.20 -15.18 -48.92
N ASP A 119 -0.92 -14.53 -48.55
CA ASP A 119 -1.04 -13.07 -48.54
C ASP A 119 -0.21 -12.46 -47.38
N THR A 120 -0.02 -11.13 -47.41
CA THR A 120 0.50 -10.29 -46.34
C THR A 120 -0.06 -10.63 -44.95
N LEU A 121 -1.33 -10.99 -44.86
CA LEU A 121 -1.96 -11.45 -43.61
C LEU A 121 -1.41 -12.79 -43.13
N ALA A 122 -1.17 -13.74 -44.04
CA ALA A 122 -0.54 -15.02 -43.73
C ALA A 122 0.94 -14.84 -43.33
N ALA A 123 1.63 -13.87 -43.94
CA ALA A 123 3.01 -13.55 -43.58
C ALA A 123 3.15 -13.11 -42.11
N GLY A 124 2.20 -12.32 -41.59
CA GLY A 124 2.21 -11.84 -40.20
C GLY A 124 2.04 -12.94 -39.14
N VAL A 125 1.59 -14.13 -39.54
CA VAL A 125 1.35 -15.30 -38.67
C VAL A 125 2.16 -16.52 -39.12
N LYS A 126 3.04 -16.35 -40.10
CA LYS A 126 3.82 -17.43 -40.71
C LYS A 126 4.77 -18.10 -39.73
N ASP A 127 5.38 -17.29 -38.86
CA ASP A 127 6.37 -17.78 -37.88
C ASP A 127 5.71 -18.21 -36.56
N LEU A 128 4.38 -18.09 -36.44
CA LEU A 128 3.69 -18.57 -35.25
C LEU A 128 3.60 -20.11 -35.27
N ASP A 129 4.28 -20.72 -34.31
CA ASP A 129 4.24 -22.13 -33.97
C ASP A 129 4.27 -22.33 -32.44
N ASP A 130 4.19 -23.58 -31.99
CA ASP A 130 4.14 -23.92 -30.58
C ASP A 130 5.46 -23.59 -29.84
N GLU A 131 6.59 -23.57 -30.53
CA GLU A 131 7.90 -23.20 -29.97
C GLU A 131 7.94 -21.70 -29.67
N LEU A 132 7.54 -20.86 -30.63
CA LEU A 132 7.44 -19.42 -30.45
C LEU A 132 6.43 -19.07 -29.36
N ILE A 133 5.25 -19.71 -29.34
CA ILE A 133 4.25 -19.50 -28.28
C ILE A 133 4.88 -19.81 -26.91
N THR A 134 5.54 -20.96 -26.78
CA THR A 134 6.20 -21.37 -25.54
C THR A 134 7.28 -20.37 -25.13
N GLU A 135 8.13 -19.95 -26.07
CA GLU A 135 9.20 -18.99 -25.84
C GLU A 135 8.65 -17.65 -25.30
N LYS A 136 7.63 -17.08 -25.97
CA LYS A 136 7.02 -15.80 -25.55
C LYS A 136 6.31 -15.93 -24.22
N MET A 137 5.65 -17.06 -23.97
CA MET A 137 5.01 -17.34 -22.68
C MET A 137 6.04 -17.53 -21.58
N GLN A 138 7.21 -18.09 -21.84
CA GLN A 138 8.29 -18.26 -20.85
C GLN A 138 8.93 -16.94 -20.44
N ARG A 139 9.09 -15.98 -21.36
CA ARG A 139 9.66 -14.65 -21.05
C ARG A 139 8.89 -13.88 -19.98
N THR A 140 7.61 -14.19 -19.80
CA THR A 140 6.77 -13.58 -18.75
C THR A 140 6.81 -14.30 -17.41
N LEU A 141 7.50 -15.44 -17.30
CA LEU A 141 7.67 -16.17 -16.04
C LEU A 141 8.54 -15.41 -15.04
N ASP A 142 9.49 -14.61 -15.53
CA ASP A 142 10.35 -13.78 -14.68
C ASP A 142 9.52 -12.77 -13.85
N LEU A 143 8.30 -12.43 -14.29
CA LEU A 143 7.39 -11.56 -13.53
C LEU A 143 6.79 -12.23 -12.29
N GLU A 144 6.88 -13.56 -12.14
CA GLU A 144 6.41 -14.25 -10.94
C GLU A 144 7.18 -13.77 -9.70
N SER A 145 8.45 -13.35 -9.83
CA SER A 145 9.22 -12.80 -8.71
C SER A 145 8.63 -11.48 -8.18
N ASP A 146 7.88 -10.76 -9.01
CA ASP A 146 7.24 -9.49 -8.65
C ASP A 146 5.87 -9.69 -7.97
N ARG A 147 5.32 -10.91 -7.99
CA ARG A 147 3.98 -11.21 -7.44
C ARG A 147 3.76 -10.70 -6.00
N PRO A 148 4.72 -10.83 -5.04
CA PRO A 148 4.53 -10.30 -3.69
C PRO A 148 4.28 -8.78 -3.63
N LEU A 149 4.81 -8.03 -4.61
CA LEU A 149 4.67 -6.58 -4.68
C LEU A 149 3.39 -6.15 -5.40
N LEU A 150 2.97 -6.92 -6.40
CA LEU A 150 1.81 -6.63 -7.24
C LEU A 150 0.49 -6.88 -6.48
N GLY A 151 0.45 -7.93 -5.67
CA GLY A 151 -0.75 -8.40 -5.00
C GLY A 151 -1.59 -9.33 -5.88
N GLU A 152 -2.40 -10.16 -5.22
CA GLU A 152 -3.08 -11.30 -5.87
C GLU A 152 -4.11 -10.89 -6.94
N VAL A 153 -4.80 -9.77 -6.76
CA VAL A 153 -5.83 -9.31 -7.71
C VAL A 153 -5.20 -8.88 -9.04
N LEU A 154 -4.15 -8.05 -8.99
CA LEU A 154 -3.43 -7.62 -10.20
C LEU A 154 -2.77 -8.81 -10.88
N TRP A 155 -2.15 -9.70 -10.09
CA TRP A 155 -1.52 -10.90 -10.59
C TRP A 155 -2.52 -11.82 -11.31
N LEU A 156 -3.70 -12.07 -10.72
CA LEU A 156 -4.75 -12.88 -11.33
C LEU A 156 -5.22 -12.29 -12.68
N ARG A 157 -5.45 -10.96 -12.73
CA ARG A 157 -5.85 -10.27 -13.97
C ARG A 157 -4.79 -10.43 -15.07
N PHE A 158 -3.51 -10.26 -14.72
CA PHE A 158 -2.40 -10.50 -15.65
C PHE A 158 -2.30 -11.97 -16.08
N PHE A 159 -2.44 -12.91 -15.15
CA PHE A 159 -2.40 -14.33 -15.45
C PHE A 159 -3.51 -14.73 -16.44
N VAL A 160 -4.74 -14.25 -16.24
CA VAL A 160 -5.86 -14.49 -17.15
C VAL A 160 -5.62 -13.88 -18.52
N TYR A 161 -5.07 -12.64 -18.59
CA TYR A 161 -4.66 -12.04 -19.86
C TYR A 161 -3.62 -12.90 -20.60
N ARG A 162 -2.55 -13.31 -19.90
CA ARG A 162 -1.51 -14.19 -20.43
C ARG A 162 -2.07 -15.52 -20.93
N ALA A 163 -2.95 -16.15 -20.14
CA ALA A 163 -3.60 -17.41 -20.50
C ALA A 163 -4.52 -17.25 -21.73
N PHE A 164 -5.26 -16.15 -21.82
CA PHE A 164 -6.12 -15.83 -22.95
C PHE A 164 -5.30 -15.68 -24.24
N MET A 165 -4.23 -14.87 -24.20
CA MET A 165 -3.34 -14.66 -25.35
C MET A 165 -2.66 -15.96 -25.80
N GLY A 166 -2.14 -16.74 -24.85
CA GLY A 166 -1.53 -18.04 -25.13
C GLY A 166 -2.52 -19.06 -25.71
N ARG A 167 -3.75 -19.11 -25.18
CA ARG A 167 -4.81 -20.00 -25.69
C ARG A 167 -5.22 -19.61 -27.11
N LEU A 168 -5.36 -18.31 -27.38
CA LEU A 168 -5.69 -17.80 -28.71
C LEU A 168 -4.63 -18.18 -29.74
N ALA A 169 -3.35 -17.94 -29.41
CA ALA A 169 -2.23 -18.32 -30.26
C ALA A 169 -2.17 -19.84 -30.49
N HIS A 170 -2.45 -20.63 -29.47
CA HIS A 170 -2.49 -22.10 -29.59
C HIS A 170 -3.64 -22.58 -30.49
N VAL A 171 -4.85 -22.04 -30.34
CA VAL A 171 -6.00 -22.35 -31.23
C VAL A 171 -5.64 -22.05 -32.68
N PHE A 172 -5.01 -20.90 -32.92
CA PHE A 172 -4.55 -20.51 -34.25
C PHE A 172 -3.45 -21.45 -34.79
N SER A 173 -2.39 -21.71 -34.01
CA SER A 173 -1.28 -22.62 -34.38
C SER A 173 -1.77 -24.01 -34.77
N ARG A 174 -2.70 -24.56 -33.97
CA ARG A 174 -3.35 -25.85 -34.24
C ARG A 174 -4.16 -25.81 -35.53
N GLY A 175 -4.97 -24.76 -35.72
CA GLY A 175 -5.80 -24.61 -36.93
C GLY A 175 -4.97 -24.45 -38.20
N LYS A 176 -3.89 -23.67 -38.13
CA LYS A 176 -2.90 -23.53 -39.19
C LYS A 176 -2.27 -24.87 -39.56
N SER A 177 -1.86 -25.66 -38.57
CA SER A 177 -1.28 -26.99 -38.77
C SER A 177 -2.28 -27.98 -39.39
N ALA A 178 -3.57 -27.84 -39.06
CA ALA A 178 -4.65 -28.65 -39.62
C ALA A 178 -5.13 -28.15 -41.00
N GLY A 179 -4.72 -26.96 -41.44
CA GLY A 179 -5.24 -26.30 -42.64
C GLY A 179 -6.69 -25.82 -42.52
N HIS A 180 -7.21 -25.75 -41.29
CA HIS A 180 -8.54 -25.24 -40.96
C HIS A 180 -8.50 -24.49 -39.63
N VAL A 181 -8.73 -23.18 -39.65
CA VAL A 181 -8.79 -22.37 -38.43
C VAL A 181 -10.23 -22.21 -37.98
N GLU A 182 -10.53 -22.70 -36.78
CA GLU A 182 -11.85 -22.51 -36.17
C GLU A 182 -12.00 -21.09 -35.63
N ASP A 183 -13.24 -20.62 -35.56
CA ASP A 183 -13.57 -19.37 -34.86
C ASP A 183 -13.18 -19.49 -33.38
N TRP A 184 -12.34 -18.58 -32.89
CA TRP A 184 -11.87 -18.60 -31.50
C TRP A 184 -13.01 -18.57 -30.48
N ARG A 185 -14.18 -18.01 -30.84
CA ARG A 185 -15.38 -17.98 -29.97
C ARG A 185 -15.98 -19.37 -29.72
N SER A 186 -15.70 -20.35 -30.57
CA SER A 186 -16.16 -21.73 -30.35
C SER A 186 -15.30 -22.50 -29.36
N ASP A 187 -14.12 -21.99 -28.99
CA ASP A 187 -13.22 -22.67 -28.06
C ASP A 187 -13.75 -22.57 -26.61
N PRO A 188 -14.10 -23.69 -25.96
CA PRO A 188 -14.63 -23.66 -24.59
C PRO A 188 -13.58 -23.19 -23.58
N GLY A 189 -12.29 -23.38 -23.87
CA GLY A 189 -11.19 -22.91 -23.03
C GLY A 189 -11.11 -21.39 -22.97
N ILE A 190 -11.35 -20.70 -24.09
CA ILE A 190 -11.40 -19.24 -24.11
C ILE A 190 -12.55 -18.72 -23.25
N LYS A 191 -13.76 -19.30 -23.37
CA LYS A 191 -14.90 -18.91 -22.52
C LYS A 191 -14.55 -19.09 -21.04
N GLN A 192 -13.99 -20.24 -20.67
CA GLN A 192 -13.59 -20.54 -19.29
C GLN A 192 -12.56 -19.53 -18.76
N ILE A 193 -11.55 -19.19 -19.55
CA ILE A 193 -10.50 -18.24 -19.16
C ILE A 193 -11.10 -16.85 -18.89
N LEU A 194 -11.94 -16.35 -19.78
CA LEU A 194 -12.58 -15.04 -19.63
C LEU A 194 -13.48 -14.97 -18.39
N SER A 195 -14.21 -16.05 -18.09
CA SER A 195 -15.12 -16.13 -16.93
C SER A 195 -14.41 -16.01 -15.56
N PHE A 196 -13.09 -16.10 -15.47
CA PHE A 196 -12.38 -15.89 -14.20
C PHE A 196 -12.33 -14.43 -13.75
N VAL A 197 -12.37 -13.48 -14.69
CA VAL A 197 -12.25 -12.04 -14.37
C VAL A 197 -13.38 -11.18 -14.93
N LEU A 198 -14.08 -11.65 -15.97
CA LEU A 198 -15.20 -10.94 -16.57
C LEU A 198 -16.54 -11.45 -16.00
N PRO A 199 -17.51 -10.56 -15.76
CA PRO A 199 -18.89 -10.96 -15.47
C PRO A 199 -19.46 -11.84 -16.58
N GLU A 200 -20.30 -12.83 -16.21
CA GLU A 200 -20.90 -13.78 -17.16
C GLU A 200 -21.62 -13.08 -18.33
N ARG A 201 -22.34 -12.00 -18.06
CA ARG A 201 -23.00 -11.18 -19.09
C ARG A 201 -22.03 -10.64 -20.15
N ASP A 202 -20.82 -10.27 -19.75
CA ASP A 202 -19.84 -9.64 -20.63
C ASP A 202 -19.14 -10.73 -21.46
N VAL A 203 -18.89 -11.90 -20.85
CA VAL A 203 -18.42 -13.09 -21.54
C VAL A 203 -19.43 -13.56 -22.59
N ASP A 204 -20.71 -13.66 -22.23
CA ASP A 204 -21.76 -14.08 -23.16
C ASP A 204 -21.97 -13.08 -24.29
N ALA A 205 -21.83 -11.77 -24.02
CA ALA A 205 -21.84 -10.75 -25.07
C ALA A 205 -20.67 -10.94 -26.06
N ILE A 206 -19.45 -11.15 -25.56
CA ILE A 206 -18.25 -11.36 -26.38
C ILE A 206 -18.36 -12.66 -27.21
N ILE A 207 -18.69 -13.77 -26.56
CA ILE A 207 -18.71 -15.10 -27.20
C ILE A 207 -19.94 -15.28 -28.09
N GLY A 208 -21.09 -14.73 -27.68
CA GLY A 208 -22.34 -14.79 -28.42
C GLY A 208 -22.45 -13.78 -29.57
N SER A 209 -21.45 -12.92 -29.75
CA SER A 209 -21.41 -11.97 -30.85
C SER A 209 -21.42 -12.71 -32.21
N PRO A 210 -22.13 -12.17 -33.24
CA PRO A 210 -22.20 -12.80 -34.55
C PRO A 210 -20.81 -13.01 -35.17
N PRO A 211 -20.61 -14.04 -36.02
CA PRO A 211 -19.38 -14.25 -36.79
C PRO A 211 -18.87 -13.03 -37.57
N GLN A 212 -19.77 -12.10 -37.89
CA GLN A 212 -19.46 -10.87 -38.62
C GLN A 212 -18.93 -9.75 -37.73
N ASP A 213 -19.01 -9.89 -36.40
CA ASP A 213 -18.45 -8.92 -35.47
C ASP A 213 -16.96 -9.16 -35.26
N VAL A 214 -16.17 -8.64 -36.19
CA VAL A 214 -14.71 -8.69 -36.16
C VAL A 214 -14.12 -7.89 -34.98
N GLY A 215 -14.92 -7.03 -34.33
CA GLY A 215 -14.50 -6.23 -33.17
C GLY A 215 -14.53 -6.99 -31.84
N ALA A 216 -15.19 -8.15 -31.77
CA ALA A 216 -15.39 -8.90 -30.53
C ALA A 216 -14.07 -9.28 -29.84
N LEU A 217 -13.05 -9.65 -30.62
CA LEU A 217 -11.74 -10.02 -30.07
C LEU A 217 -11.02 -8.80 -29.47
N GLN A 218 -10.96 -7.70 -30.21
CA GLN A 218 -10.36 -6.46 -29.71
C GLN A 218 -11.10 -5.96 -28.46
N HIS A 219 -12.42 -6.11 -28.43
CA HIS A 219 -13.22 -5.78 -27.25
C HIS A 219 -12.81 -6.62 -26.03
N ALA A 220 -12.66 -7.95 -26.19
CA ALA A 220 -12.19 -8.83 -25.12
C ALA A 220 -10.80 -8.44 -24.60
N VAL A 221 -9.84 -8.20 -25.51
CA VAL A 221 -8.48 -7.74 -25.15
C VAL A 221 -8.54 -6.42 -24.39
N ASN A 222 -9.29 -5.44 -24.88
CA ASN A 222 -9.43 -4.13 -24.25
C ASN A 222 -10.05 -4.22 -22.86
N GLN A 223 -11.04 -5.10 -22.65
CA GLN A 223 -11.63 -5.31 -21.33
C GLN A 223 -10.61 -5.87 -20.34
N LEU A 224 -9.83 -6.88 -20.74
CA LEU A 224 -8.78 -7.45 -19.90
C LEU A 224 -7.68 -6.42 -19.57
N GLU A 225 -7.22 -5.65 -20.56
CA GLU A 225 -6.24 -4.58 -20.36
C GLU A 225 -6.79 -3.48 -19.44
N SER A 226 -8.07 -3.12 -19.58
CA SER A 226 -8.73 -2.13 -18.73
C SER A 226 -8.80 -2.59 -17.28
N LEU A 227 -9.09 -3.87 -17.02
CA LEU A 227 -9.04 -4.44 -15.67
C LEU A 227 -7.63 -4.35 -15.07
N ILE A 228 -6.59 -4.66 -15.85
CA ILE A 228 -5.21 -4.54 -15.35
C ILE A 228 -4.90 -3.06 -15.02
N LEU A 229 -5.22 -2.14 -15.92
CA LEU A 229 -4.97 -0.71 -15.74
C LEU A 229 -5.75 -0.11 -14.56
N GLU A 230 -6.97 -0.55 -14.33
CA GLU A 230 -7.77 -0.13 -13.17
C GLU A 230 -7.09 -0.51 -11.86
N GLU A 231 -6.63 -1.76 -11.70
CA GLU A 231 -5.94 -2.17 -10.47
C GLU A 231 -4.60 -1.45 -10.35
N ILE A 232 -3.84 -1.29 -11.44
CA ILE A 232 -2.61 -0.48 -11.46
C ILE A 232 -2.88 0.95 -10.96
N SER A 233 -3.95 1.59 -11.43
CA SER A 233 -4.35 2.94 -11.00
C SER A 233 -4.68 2.97 -9.51
N GLN A 234 -5.40 1.96 -9.00
CA GLN A 234 -5.68 1.84 -7.57
C GLN A 234 -4.40 1.69 -6.74
N LEU A 235 -3.43 0.89 -7.20
CA LEU A 235 -2.14 0.74 -6.52
C LEU A 235 -1.30 2.01 -6.56
N ALA A 236 -1.22 2.65 -7.73
CA ALA A 236 -0.43 3.86 -7.94
C ALA A 236 -0.99 5.09 -7.21
N SER A 237 -2.32 5.18 -7.07
CA SER A 237 -2.96 6.26 -6.31
C SER A 237 -2.58 6.27 -4.82
N GLY A 238 -1.99 5.18 -4.32
CA GLY A 238 -1.63 5.05 -2.92
C GLY A 238 -2.84 5.13 -1.97
N THR A 239 -4.07 5.03 -2.49
CA THR A 239 -5.29 5.22 -1.68
C THR A 239 -5.37 4.18 -0.57
N ARG A 240 -5.07 2.90 -0.89
CA ARG A 240 -4.99 1.82 0.12
C ARG A 240 -3.86 2.06 1.12
N SER A 241 -2.66 2.40 0.65
CA SER A 241 -1.50 2.67 1.51
C SER A 241 -1.72 3.88 2.44
N SER A 242 -2.40 4.92 1.95
CA SER A 242 -2.68 6.14 2.71
C SER A 242 -3.72 5.88 3.81
N GLN A 243 -4.77 5.12 3.52
CA GLN A 243 -5.77 4.72 4.53
C GLN A 243 -5.15 3.84 5.62
N GLU A 244 -4.36 2.83 5.23
CA GLU A 244 -3.64 1.97 6.18
C GLU A 244 -2.62 2.75 7.02
N SER A 245 -1.86 3.65 6.39
CA SER A 245 -0.88 4.50 7.08
C SER A 245 -1.54 5.45 8.08
N PHE A 246 -2.67 6.05 7.70
CA PHE A 246 -3.44 6.91 8.59
C PHE A 246 -4.00 6.13 9.78
N GLN A 247 -4.54 4.94 9.53
CA GLN A 247 -5.07 4.07 10.57
C GLN A 247 -3.96 3.60 11.54
N ARG A 248 -2.79 3.20 11.02
CA ARG A 248 -1.63 2.84 11.85
C ARG A 248 -1.07 4.03 12.64
N ALA A 249 -1.02 5.22 12.04
CA ALA A 249 -0.61 6.42 12.75
C ALA A 249 -1.55 6.76 13.91
N LYS A 250 -2.87 6.56 13.71
CA LYS A 250 -3.88 6.69 14.77
C LYS A 250 -3.66 5.66 15.88
N GLU A 251 -3.46 4.39 15.54
CA GLU A 251 -3.18 3.32 16.52
C GLU A 251 -1.90 3.59 17.32
N LEU A 252 -0.84 4.06 16.65
CA LEU A 252 0.42 4.39 17.31
C LEU A 252 0.25 5.55 18.30
N ARG A 253 -0.54 6.56 17.93
CA ARG A 253 -0.91 7.65 18.84
C ARG A 253 -1.72 7.14 20.03
N GLU A 254 -2.70 6.27 19.83
CA GLU A 254 -3.50 5.69 20.91
C GLU A 254 -2.63 4.86 21.88
N VAL A 255 -1.67 4.10 21.36
CA VAL A 255 -0.69 3.36 22.19
C VAL A 255 0.16 4.32 23.02
N VAL A 256 0.63 5.40 22.42
CA VAL A 256 1.42 6.44 23.11
C VAL A 256 0.61 7.11 24.21
N ASP A 257 -0.64 7.48 23.93
CA ASP A 257 -1.53 8.12 24.90
C ASP A 257 -1.83 7.18 26.07
N ARG A 258 -1.99 5.87 25.81
CA ARG A 258 -2.12 4.83 26.86
C ARG A 258 -0.84 4.64 27.68
N LEU A 259 0.32 4.78 27.03
CA LEU A 259 1.63 4.79 27.68
C LEU A 259 1.97 6.14 28.32
N GLY A 260 0.99 7.05 28.47
CA GLY A 260 1.12 8.32 29.18
C GLY A 260 1.82 8.16 30.55
N PRO A 261 2.25 9.28 31.18
CA PRO A 261 3.34 9.36 32.16
C PRO A 261 3.23 8.53 33.47
N PHE A 262 2.26 7.63 33.60
CA PHE A 262 1.94 6.83 34.79
C PHE A 262 2.74 5.52 34.94
N GLY A 263 3.85 5.34 34.21
CA GLY A 263 4.77 4.22 34.43
C GLY A 263 5.66 4.34 35.68
N VAL A 264 5.66 5.49 36.36
CA VAL A 264 6.48 5.72 37.57
C VAL A 264 5.57 5.91 38.80
N GLY A 265 5.28 4.80 39.50
CA GLY A 265 5.15 4.81 40.96
C GLY A 265 3.79 5.15 41.59
N ALA A 266 2.74 4.38 41.28
CA ALA A 266 1.77 4.06 42.33
C ALA A 266 2.23 2.77 43.03
N ALA A 267 3.21 2.90 43.94
CA ALA A 267 3.47 1.83 44.90
C ALA A 267 2.26 1.75 45.86
N PRO A 268 1.63 0.58 46.04
CA PRO A 268 0.53 0.43 46.98
C PRO A 268 1.06 0.64 48.40
N ARG A 269 0.38 1.49 49.18
CA ARG A 269 0.55 1.60 50.64
C ARG A 269 -0.28 0.53 51.33
#